data_AF-A0A9E7B6G8-F1
#
_entry.id   AF-A0A9E7B6G8-F1
#
_cell.length_a   1.000
_cell.length_b   1.000
_cell.length_c   1.000
_cell.angle_alpha   90.00
_cell.angle_beta   90.00
_cell.angle_gamma   90.00
#
_symmetry.space_group_name_H-M   'P 1'
#
loop_
_entity.id
_entity.type
_entity.pdbx_description
1 polymer ?
#
loop_
_entity_poly.entity_id
_entity_poly.type
_entity_poly.pdbx_seq_one_letter_code
_entity_poly.pdbx_strand_id
1 'polypeptide(L)'
;MKPNGNLLLLITLFTALFSCKQQESKNYIRFVDPLIGTSLANTESVKLRKGERENNGQTIPAVTAPFGMTQWVPQTQSTEKKCVSPFYFGTTYIQGFRATHWLSGSCVQDYGSFTVFPTNIEGDFRFLPNQRNTMYLMNNDTLSPAYNSVLFPEMNIMTEITATKRCGFFKFSWLDAKSPTIIIDVNSDEGEGYIKIDVENQEIVGYNPVHRIYNGNGKPAGFAGYFVARFNQKFDKFGTFAGMDFTHGKTEQKNREQIGAYVTFPLLNDAVIQMKMGTSFTSIENARKNLETEIPEWYFENTKTNLEKTWNEFLGTIDVDGESEEDYTKFYTAMYHALIHPRLFSDVNGEYPGFADDSLIHKAEGFDYYDDMSNWDIFRAQMPLLSIIAPNEYNDMVKSLIVKAEQGGWLPIFPMWNSYTSAMIGDHGTSVIADAAMKGFDFDLEKAYKYMRKNAFETPENFNDYADGKGRRALKSYMQFGFIPLEDEVLEAFHKREQVSRTIEYSYNDWCVAQVARKLGKTDDYEELTGRSLNYQNVFDPEKGWVCGRFADGSFTEEFNATEDMFYIT
;
A
#
# COMPACT_ATOMS: atom_id res chain seq x y z
N MET A 1 64.31 56.71 -39.08
CA MET A 1 63.13 57.31 -39.76
C MET A 1 62.09 56.21 -39.94
N LYS A 2 60.80 56.55 -39.76
CA LYS A 2 59.54 55.75 -39.92
C LYS A 2 59.57 54.60 -40.95
N PRO A 3 58.58 53.67 -40.97
CA PRO A 3 57.81 53.06 -39.87
C PRO A 3 57.52 51.53 -40.06
N ASN A 4 56.95 50.97 -38.99
CA ASN A 4 56.19 49.72 -38.79
C ASN A 4 55.49 49.04 -39.98
N GLY A 5 55.45 47.69 -39.93
CA GLY A 5 54.40 46.89 -40.58
C GLY A 5 54.67 45.38 -40.60
N ASN A 6 53.82 44.62 -39.90
CA ASN A 6 53.51 43.18 -40.03
C ASN A 6 54.44 42.15 -39.36
N LEU A 7 53.99 41.64 -38.21
CA LEU A 7 54.24 40.25 -37.82
C LEU A 7 52.91 39.58 -37.44
N LEU A 8 52.50 38.62 -38.26
CA LEU A 8 51.39 37.71 -38.05
C LEU A 8 51.68 36.84 -36.82
N LEU A 9 50.82 36.87 -35.80
CA LEU A 9 50.79 35.87 -34.74
C LEU A 9 49.53 35.02 -34.94
N LEU A 10 49.69 33.83 -35.51
CA LEU A 10 48.64 32.80 -35.48
C LEU A 10 48.60 32.23 -34.06
N ILE A 11 47.56 32.58 -33.30
CA ILE A 11 47.18 31.86 -32.08
C ILE A 11 46.11 30.85 -32.48
N THR A 12 46.49 29.57 -32.51
CA THR A 12 45.57 28.45 -32.68
C THR A 12 44.84 28.23 -31.35
N LEU A 13 43.62 28.75 -31.23
CA LEU A 13 42.71 28.45 -30.13
C LEU A 13 42.06 27.07 -30.40
N PHE A 14 42.56 26.01 -29.78
CA PHE A 14 41.87 24.72 -29.73
C PHE A 14 40.74 24.84 -28.68
N THR A 15 39.56 25.31 -29.10
CA THR A 15 38.34 25.15 -28.30
C THR A 15 37.90 23.69 -28.37
N ALA A 16 38.16 22.94 -27.30
CA ALA A 16 37.51 21.67 -27.05
C ALA A 16 36.01 21.92 -26.85
N LEU A 17 35.25 21.80 -27.94
CA LEU A 17 33.80 21.64 -27.89
C LEU A 17 33.53 20.27 -27.27
N PHE A 18 33.42 20.20 -25.94
CA PHE A 18 32.65 19.15 -25.30
C PHE A 18 31.20 19.33 -25.75
N SER A 19 30.84 18.64 -26.82
CA SER A 19 29.46 18.40 -27.18
C SER A 19 28.86 17.57 -26.04
N CYS A 20 28.20 18.22 -25.08
CA CYS A 20 27.21 17.58 -24.25
C CYS A 20 26.12 17.07 -25.20
N LYS A 21 26.29 15.85 -25.72
CA LYS A 21 25.14 15.05 -26.12
C LYS A 21 24.32 14.88 -24.86
N GLN A 22 23.28 15.68 -24.72
CA GLN A 22 22.23 15.45 -23.75
C GLN A 22 21.68 14.07 -24.08
N GLN A 23 22.10 13.07 -23.31
CA GLN A 23 21.59 11.71 -23.43
C GLN A 23 20.09 11.82 -23.17
N GLU A 24 19.30 11.56 -24.19
CA GLU A 24 17.84 11.54 -24.06
C GLU A 24 17.53 10.50 -22.99
N SER A 25 17.02 10.95 -21.84
CA SER A 25 16.71 10.06 -20.73
C SER A 25 15.62 9.09 -21.18
N LYS A 26 15.88 7.78 -21.09
CA LYS A 26 14.88 6.76 -21.39
C LYS A 26 13.63 7.03 -20.53
N ASN A 27 12.46 7.01 -21.18
CA ASN A 27 11.17 7.21 -20.53
C ASN A 27 10.57 5.85 -20.17
N TYR A 28 10.98 5.29 -19.02
CA TYR A 28 10.59 3.98 -18.52
C TYR A 28 9.11 3.92 -18.11
N ILE A 29 8.58 4.98 -17.51
CA ILE A 29 7.18 5.01 -17.02
C ILE A 29 6.16 4.76 -18.13
N ARG A 30 6.49 5.07 -19.39
CA ARG A 30 5.61 4.83 -20.55
C ARG A 30 5.29 3.35 -20.77
N PHE A 31 6.14 2.45 -20.28
CA PHE A 31 5.94 1.01 -20.39
C PHE A 31 5.10 0.45 -19.25
N VAL A 32 4.79 1.24 -18.23
CA VAL A 32 3.94 0.76 -17.14
C VAL A 32 2.49 0.79 -17.61
N ASP A 33 1.83 -0.36 -17.55
CA ASP A 33 0.38 -0.49 -17.73
C ASP A 33 -0.29 -0.82 -16.37
N PRO A 34 -0.82 0.20 -15.66
CA PRO A 34 -1.45 0.00 -14.37
C PRO A 34 -2.72 -0.88 -14.40
N LEU A 35 -3.28 -1.19 -15.59
CA LEU A 35 -4.47 -2.04 -15.72
C LEU A 35 -4.13 -3.53 -15.64
N ILE A 36 -2.88 -3.94 -15.81
CA ILE A 36 -2.49 -5.35 -15.70
C ILE A 36 -2.78 -5.84 -14.27
N GLY A 37 -3.64 -6.85 -14.17
CA GLY A 37 -4.10 -7.47 -12.91
C GLY A 37 -5.44 -6.96 -12.37
N THR A 38 -6.04 -5.93 -13.00
CA THR A 38 -7.29 -5.30 -12.54
C THR A 38 -8.57 -6.01 -13.02
N SER A 39 -8.45 -7.04 -13.86
CA SER A 39 -9.55 -7.84 -14.40
C SER A 39 -9.45 -9.30 -13.97
N LEU A 40 -10.46 -10.09 -14.35
CA LEU A 40 -10.44 -11.54 -14.20
C LEU A 40 -9.25 -12.14 -14.97
N ALA A 41 -8.44 -12.89 -14.25
CA ALA A 41 -7.40 -13.75 -14.76
C ALA A 41 -8.00 -14.78 -15.74
N ASN A 42 -7.32 -14.94 -16.86
CA ASN A 42 -7.69 -15.84 -17.95
C ASN A 42 -6.65 -16.97 -18.14
N THR A 43 -5.75 -17.16 -17.17
CA THR A 43 -4.68 -18.16 -17.23
C THR A 43 -5.21 -19.59 -17.03
N GLU A 44 -4.53 -20.58 -17.61
CA GLU A 44 -4.89 -21.99 -17.42
C GLU A 44 -4.81 -22.42 -15.95
N SER A 45 -3.87 -21.86 -15.18
CA SER A 45 -3.71 -22.16 -13.75
C SER A 45 -4.97 -21.80 -12.94
N VAL A 46 -5.63 -20.70 -13.29
CA VAL A 46 -6.86 -20.25 -12.62
C VAL A 46 -8.05 -21.14 -12.98
N LYS A 47 -8.11 -21.67 -14.21
CA LYS A 47 -9.15 -22.64 -14.63
C LYS A 47 -9.08 -23.96 -13.86
N LEU A 48 -7.92 -24.31 -13.31
CA LEU A 48 -7.73 -25.52 -12.51
C LEU A 48 -8.12 -25.32 -11.04
N ARG A 49 -8.21 -24.08 -10.55
CA ARG A 49 -8.65 -23.77 -9.18
C ARG A 49 -10.16 -23.58 -9.14
N LYS A 50 -10.84 -24.26 -8.20
CA LYS A 50 -12.29 -24.16 -8.02
C LYS A 50 -12.62 -23.07 -6.99
N GLY A 51 -12.98 -21.87 -7.44
CA GLY A 51 -13.48 -20.79 -6.59
C GLY A 51 -13.61 -19.45 -7.33
N GLU A 52 -14.65 -18.66 -7.05
CA GLU A 52 -14.95 -17.44 -7.83
C GLU A 52 -14.04 -16.23 -7.51
N ARG A 53 -13.37 -16.21 -6.35
CA ARG A 53 -12.72 -14.99 -5.81
C ARG A 53 -11.20 -14.90 -5.99
N GLU A 54 -10.54 -16.02 -6.27
CA GLU A 54 -9.10 -16.10 -6.60
C GLU A 54 -8.80 -15.75 -8.06
N ASN A 55 -9.85 -15.40 -8.81
CA ASN A 55 -9.76 -15.19 -10.25
C ASN A 55 -9.35 -13.78 -10.63
N ASN A 56 -9.13 -12.84 -9.70
CA ASN A 56 -8.67 -11.48 -10.03
C ASN A 56 -7.25 -11.29 -9.51
N GLY A 57 -6.42 -10.54 -10.24
CA GLY A 57 -5.10 -10.12 -9.73
C GLY A 57 -5.19 -9.20 -8.52
N GLN A 58 -6.38 -8.64 -8.24
CA GLN A 58 -6.66 -7.72 -7.12
C GLN A 58 -5.77 -6.47 -7.10
N THR A 59 -5.17 -6.13 -8.24
CA THR A 59 -4.39 -4.90 -8.40
C THR A 59 -5.30 -3.72 -8.71
N ILE A 60 -4.75 -2.51 -8.60
CA ILE A 60 -5.44 -1.26 -8.86
C ILE A 60 -4.61 -0.34 -9.78
N PRO A 61 -5.26 0.43 -10.67
CA PRO A 61 -4.56 1.37 -11.56
C PRO A 61 -4.29 2.69 -10.83
N ALA A 62 -3.42 2.62 -9.81
CA ALA A 62 -3.15 3.73 -8.92
C ALA A 62 -2.32 4.83 -9.58
N VAL A 63 -2.79 6.07 -9.44
CA VAL A 63 -1.95 7.26 -9.53
C VAL A 63 -1.39 7.52 -8.14
N THR A 64 -0.07 7.38 -7.98
CA THR A 64 0.60 7.46 -6.66
C THR A 64 2.09 7.69 -6.82
N ALA A 65 2.76 8.25 -5.82
CA ALA A 65 4.21 8.12 -5.69
C ALA A 65 4.61 6.68 -5.30
N PRO A 66 5.85 6.24 -5.59
CA PRO A 66 6.41 5.04 -5.01
C PRO A 66 6.21 5.04 -3.49
N PHE A 67 5.66 3.94 -2.98
CA PHE A 67 5.32 3.72 -1.57
C PHE A 67 4.41 4.79 -0.95
N GLY A 68 3.60 5.47 -1.75
CA GLY A 68 2.71 6.54 -1.31
C GLY A 68 1.76 6.13 -0.18
N MET A 69 1.46 7.08 0.71
CA MET A 69 0.48 6.93 1.77
C MET A 69 -0.89 6.64 1.17
N THR A 70 -1.35 7.51 0.27
CA THR A 70 -2.66 7.42 -0.37
C THR A 70 -2.49 7.20 -1.87
N GLN A 71 -3.25 6.25 -2.40
CA GLN A 71 -3.28 5.92 -3.82
C GLN A 71 -4.60 6.42 -4.42
N TRP A 72 -4.58 6.92 -5.66
CA TRP A 72 -5.76 7.50 -6.31
C TRP A 72 -6.22 6.62 -7.46
N VAL A 73 -7.46 6.12 -7.38
CA VAL A 73 -8.00 5.16 -8.34
C VAL A 73 -9.41 5.55 -8.78
N PRO A 74 -9.82 5.32 -10.04
CA PRO A 74 -11.23 5.30 -10.38
C PRO A 74 -11.96 4.27 -9.51
N GLN A 75 -13.16 4.58 -9.04
CA GLN A 75 -13.94 3.72 -8.15
C GLN A 75 -15.06 3.04 -8.91
N THR A 76 -15.07 1.70 -8.92
CA THR A 76 -16.22 0.91 -9.38
C THR A 76 -16.97 0.27 -8.21
N GLN A 77 -16.31 0.11 -7.05
CA GLN A 77 -16.88 -0.43 -5.83
C GLN A 77 -16.73 0.57 -4.68
N SER A 78 -17.85 0.96 -4.06
CA SER A 78 -17.85 1.97 -2.97
C SER A 78 -17.56 1.41 -1.58
N THR A 79 -17.63 0.10 -1.41
CA THR A 79 -17.48 -0.60 -0.12
C THR A 79 -16.00 -0.72 0.26
N GLU A 80 -15.74 -0.84 1.56
CA GLU A 80 -14.46 -1.23 2.16
C GLU A 80 -14.42 -2.73 2.46
N LYS A 81 -15.48 -3.49 2.21
CA LYS A 81 -15.53 -4.94 2.48
C LYS A 81 -14.30 -5.69 1.97
N LYS A 82 -13.85 -6.61 2.82
CA LYS A 82 -12.74 -7.53 2.54
C LYS A 82 -12.86 -8.20 1.16
N CYS A 83 -11.73 -8.30 0.45
CA CYS A 83 -11.60 -8.93 -0.86
C CYS A 83 -12.39 -8.24 -1.98
N VAL A 84 -12.78 -6.99 -1.79
CA VAL A 84 -13.43 -6.17 -2.83
C VAL A 84 -12.52 -4.99 -3.15
N SER A 85 -11.72 -5.13 -4.21
CA SER A 85 -10.93 -4.01 -4.74
C SER A 85 -11.82 -2.82 -5.08
N PRO A 86 -11.37 -1.57 -4.85
CA PRO A 86 -12.12 -0.38 -5.24
C PRO A 86 -12.32 -0.24 -6.75
N PHE A 87 -11.51 -0.97 -7.55
CA PHE A 87 -11.56 -0.96 -9.01
C PHE A 87 -11.50 -2.37 -9.59
N TYR A 88 -12.33 -2.60 -10.60
CA TYR A 88 -12.26 -3.76 -11.49
C TYR A 88 -12.44 -3.29 -12.93
N PHE A 89 -11.53 -3.69 -13.82
CA PHE A 89 -11.61 -3.34 -15.23
C PHE A 89 -12.74 -4.10 -15.94
N GLY A 90 -13.26 -3.53 -17.02
CA GLY A 90 -14.37 -4.10 -17.80
C GLY A 90 -15.75 -3.59 -17.40
N THR A 91 -15.88 -2.82 -16.32
CA THR A 91 -17.11 -2.06 -16.02
C THR A 91 -17.17 -0.80 -16.87
N THR A 92 -18.35 -0.45 -17.39
CA THR A 92 -18.56 0.78 -18.17
C THR A 92 -18.86 2.02 -17.33
N TYR A 93 -19.02 1.85 -16.01
CA TYR A 93 -19.47 2.91 -15.10
C TYR A 93 -18.56 3.00 -13.87
N ILE A 94 -18.26 4.23 -13.43
CA ILE A 94 -17.55 4.51 -12.17
C ILE A 94 -18.39 5.44 -11.27
N GLN A 95 -17.98 5.54 -10.01
CA GLN A 95 -18.66 6.27 -8.94
C GLN A 95 -17.85 7.48 -8.44
N GLY A 96 -16.68 7.73 -9.03
CA GLY A 96 -15.74 8.78 -8.66
C GLY A 96 -14.31 8.29 -8.63
N PHE A 97 -13.45 9.04 -7.94
CA PHE A 97 -12.04 8.75 -7.74
C PHE A 97 -11.77 8.60 -6.25
N ARG A 98 -11.29 7.44 -5.85
CA ARG A 98 -11.08 7.07 -4.46
C ARG A 98 -9.64 7.38 -4.04
N ALA A 99 -9.50 8.04 -2.90
CA ALA A 99 -8.30 8.04 -2.07
C ALA A 99 -8.25 6.72 -1.29
N THR A 100 -7.60 5.69 -1.85
CA THR A 100 -7.63 4.31 -1.34
C THR A 100 -6.36 3.97 -0.56
N HIS A 101 -6.53 3.07 0.42
CA HIS A 101 -5.46 2.40 1.16
C HIS A 101 -5.55 0.88 0.96
N TRP A 102 -6.16 0.43 -0.13
CA TRP A 102 -6.14 -0.96 -0.58
C TRP A 102 -4.70 -1.46 -0.67
N LEU A 103 -4.46 -2.69 -0.22
CA LEU A 103 -3.20 -3.39 -0.45
C LEU A 103 -3.31 -4.11 -1.81
N SER A 104 -2.71 -3.52 -2.85
CA SER A 104 -2.75 -4.03 -4.22
C SER A 104 -2.23 -5.47 -4.28
N GLY A 105 -3.00 -6.37 -4.90
CA GLY A 105 -2.68 -7.79 -5.00
C GLY A 105 -3.13 -8.65 -3.82
N SER A 106 -3.87 -8.09 -2.86
CA SER A 106 -4.31 -8.80 -1.66
C SER A 106 -5.82 -9.04 -1.59
N CYS A 107 -6.25 -9.75 -0.55
CA CYS A 107 -7.66 -10.03 -0.23
C CYS A 107 -8.02 -9.45 1.15
N VAL A 108 -7.59 -8.21 1.41
CA VAL A 108 -7.87 -7.48 2.66
C VAL A 108 -9.02 -6.48 2.47
N GLN A 109 -9.29 -5.65 3.47
CA GLN A 109 -10.23 -4.53 3.41
C GLN A 109 -9.47 -3.23 3.04
N ASP A 110 -10.06 -2.39 2.21
CA ASP A 110 -9.63 -0.98 2.05
C ASP A 110 -10.02 -0.17 3.30
N TYR A 111 -9.32 0.88 3.67
CA TYR A 111 -9.60 1.55 4.94
C TYR A 111 -9.41 3.04 4.87
N GLY A 112 -10.10 3.78 5.74
CA GLY A 112 -9.86 5.21 5.92
C GLY A 112 -10.02 6.01 4.62
N SER A 113 -10.80 5.51 3.66
CA SER A 113 -10.81 6.03 2.29
C SER A 113 -11.94 7.04 2.05
N PHE A 114 -11.78 7.83 0.99
CA PHE A 114 -12.74 8.85 0.55
C PHE A 114 -12.92 8.83 -0.97
N THR A 115 -14.08 9.27 -1.47
CA THR A 115 -14.34 9.39 -2.90
C THR A 115 -14.59 10.83 -3.31
N VAL A 116 -14.00 11.26 -4.42
CA VAL A 116 -14.27 12.55 -5.07
C VAL A 116 -15.01 12.30 -6.37
N PHE A 117 -16.08 13.05 -6.63
CA PHE A 117 -16.86 12.90 -7.85
C PHE A 117 -17.27 14.26 -8.44
N PRO A 118 -16.85 14.59 -9.68
CA PRO A 118 -17.31 15.78 -10.38
C PRO A 118 -18.65 15.51 -11.09
N THR A 119 -19.56 16.48 -11.02
CA THR A 119 -20.89 16.37 -11.62
C THR A 119 -21.53 17.75 -11.86
N ASN A 120 -22.80 17.76 -12.22
CA ASN A 120 -23.66 18.92 -12.37
C ASN A 120 -24.88 18.76 -11.47
N ILE A 121 -25.31 19.83 -10.76
CA ILE A 121 -26.63 19.83 -10.12
C ILE A 121 -27.67 20.26 -11.15
N GLU A 122 -28.29 19.25 -11.77
CA GLU A 122 -29.46 19.35 -12.65
C GLU A 122 -30.39 18.15 -12.44
N GLY A 123 -31.70 18.31 -12.69
CA GLY A 123 -32.67 17.20 -12.73
C GLY A 123 -32.65 16.30 -11.48
N ASP A 124 -32.68 14.98 -11.70
CA ASP A 124 -32.52 13.95 -10.66
C ASP A 124 -31.05 13.87 -10.23
N PHE A 125 -30.63 14.74 -9.31
CA PHE A 125 -29.27 14.81 -8.80
C PHE A 125 -28.83 13.50 -8.13
N ARG A 126 -27.83 12.83 -8.71
CA ARG A 126 -27.29 11.52 -8.25
C ARG A 126 -26.08 11.73 -7.36
N PHE A 127 -26.32 11.87 -6.05
CA PHE A 127 -25.26 12.19 -5.10
C PHE A 127 -24.70 10.98 -4.36
N LEU A 128 -25.43 9.87 -4.26
CA LEU A 128 -24.91 8.66 -3.62
C LEU A 128 -24.08 7.80 -4.58
N PRO A 129 -23.02 7.10 -4.11
CA PRO A 129 -22.17 6.27 -4.97
C PRO A 129 -22.94 5.25 -5.83
N ASN A 130 -23.96 4.59 -5.28
CA ASN A 130 -24.79 3.62 -6.01
C ASN A 130 -25.72 4.27 -7.06
N GLN A 131 -26.01 5.57 -6.95
CA GLN A 131 -26.81 6.31 -7.92
C GLN A 131 -25.98 6.82 -9.09
N ARG A 132 -24.71 7.20 -8.86
CA ARG A 132 -23.87 7.90 -9.85
C ARG A 132 -23.80 7.17 -11.17
N ASN A 133 -23.54 5.85 -11.14
CA ASN A 133 -23.47 4.94 -12.30
C ASN A 133 -23.06 5.66 -13.59
N THR A 134 -21.90 6.31 -13.57
CA THR A 134 -21.53 7.33 -14.56
C THR A 134 -20.61 6.72 -15.60
N MET A 135 -21.01 6.79 -16.87
CA MET A 135 -20.19 6.27 -17.96
C MET A 135 -18.89 7.07 -18.05
N TYR A 136 -17.77 6.37 -18.24
CA TYR A 136 -16.46 6.99 -18.32
C TYR A 136 -15.66 6.46 -19.51
N LEU A 137 -14.78 7.30 -20.03
CA LEU A 137 -13.79 6.95 -21.03
C LEU A 137 -12.42 7.26 -20.43
N MET A 138 -11.65 6.23 -20.11
CA MET A 138 -10.27 6.38 -19.64
C MET A 138 -9.34 6.45 -20.83
N ASN A 139 -8.46 7.45 -20.86
CA ASN A 139 -7.46 7.54 -21.91
C ASN A 139 -6.26 6.65 -21.58
N ASN A 140 -6.34 5.39 -22.01
CA ASN A 140 -5.31 4.38 -21.76
C ASN A 140 -3.92 4.79 -22.28
N ASP A 141 -3.84 5.57 -23.35
CA ASP A 141 -2.55 6.03 -23.91
C ASP A 141 -1.80 6.99 -22.98
N THR A 142 -2.52 7.59 -22.02
CA THR A 142 -1.95 8.52 -21.04
C THR A 142 -2.00 8.01 -19.61
N LEU A 143 -2.64 6.86 -19.37
CA LEU A 143 -2.69 6.26 -18.05
C LEU A 143 -1.28 5.84 -17.63
N SER A 144 -0.86 6.32 -16.47
CA SER A 144 0.43 5.96 -15.88
C SER A 144 0.35 6.06 -14.36
N PRO A 145 1.34 5.53 -13.63
CA PRO A 145 1.45 5.74 -12.19
C PRO A 145 1.51 7.22 -11.76
N ALA A 146 1.84 8.13 -12.68
CA ALA A 146 1.95 9.55 -12.40
C ALA A 146 0.71 10.38 -12.78
N TYR A 147 -0.16 9.84 -13.62
CA TYR A 147 -1.22 10.59 -14.25
C TYR A 147 -2.36 9.72 -14.77
N ASN A 148 -3.60 10.18 -14.59
CA ASN A 148 -4.78 9.62 -15.24
C ASN A 148 -5.68 10.74 -15.78
N SER A 149 -6.32 10.49 -16.91
CA SER A 149 -7.32 11.36 -17.54
C SER A 149 -8.56 10.57 -17.89
N VAL A 150 -9.71 11.06 -17.42
CA VAL A 150 -11.01 10.41 -17.58
C VAL A 150 -12.03 11.43 -18.07
N LEU A 151 -12.68 11.11 -19.19
CA LEU A 151 -13.80 11.87 -19.74
C LEU A 151 -15.12 11.23 -19.29
N PHE A 152 -16.02 12.05 -18.76
CA PHE A 152 -17.42 11.71 -18.52
C PHE A 152 -18.27 12.30 -19.65
N PRO A 153 -18.51 11.57 -20.75
CA PRO A 153 -19.12 12.11 -21.96
C PRO A 153 -20.54 12.64 -21.75
N GLU A 154 -21.34 11.98 -20.91
CA GLU A 154 -22.73 12.40 -20.62
C GLU A 154 -22.81 13.73 -19.87
N MET A 155 -21.84 14.00 -19.00
CA MET A 155 -21.76 15.25 -18.24
C MET A 155 -20.90 16.31 -18.92
N ASN A 156 -20.19 15.93 -19.99
CA ASN A 156 -19.21 16.74 -20.68
C ASN A 156 -18.11 17.29 -19.73
N ILE A 157 -17.60 16.41 -18.86
CA ILE A 157 -16.59 16.73 -17.84
C ILE A 157 -15.31 15.94 -18.11
N MET A 158 -14.17 16.62 -18.22
CA MET A 158 -12.85 16.00 -18.19
C MET A 158 -12.26 16.09 -16.78
N THR A 159 -11.73 14.99 -16.27
CA THR A 159 -10.98 14.95 -15.01
C THR A 159 -9.56 14.48 -15.26
N GLU A 160 -8.60 15.19 -14.67
CA GLU A 160 -7.18 14.84 -14.69
C GLU A 160 -6.67 14.74 -13.26
N ILE A 161 -5.84 13.74 -12.97
CA ILE A 161 -5.34 13.44 -11.61
C ILE A 161 -3.84 13.21 -11.66
N THR A 162 -3.12 13.83 -10.73
CA THR A 162 -1.74 13.48 -10.37
C THR A 162 -1.62 13.46 -8.84
N ALA A 163 -0.45 13.09 -8.31
CA ALA A 163 -0.28 12.87 -6.89
C ALA A 163 1.13 13.22 -6.38
N THR A 164 1.27 13.11 -5.07
CA THR A 164 2.52 13.14 -4.29
C THR A 164 2.48 11.96 -3.31
N LYS A 165 3.39 11.89 -2.33
CA LYS A 165 3.39 10.79 -1.35
C LYS A 165 2.10 10.78 -0.52
N ARG A 166 1.54 11.94 -0.18
CA ARG A 166 0.40 12.08 0.76
C ARG A 166 -0.77 12.90 0.21
N CYS A 167 -0.64 13.44 -1.00
CA CYS A 167 -1.66 14.34 -1.55
C CYS A 167 -2.03 13.99 -3.00
N GLY A 168 -3.28 14.26 -3.37
CA GLY A 168 -3.79 14.22 -4.74
C GLY A 168 -4.01 15.63 -5.28
N PHE A 169 -3.82 15.81 -6.58
CA PHE A 169 -4.09 17.05 -7.29
C PHE A 169 -4.98 16.76 -8.49
N PHE A 170 -6.10 17.46 -8.57
CA PHE A 170 -7.15 17.27 -9.55
C PHE A 170 -7.36 18.54 -10.38
N LYS A 171 -7.57 18.36 -11.69
CA LYS A 171 -8.18 19.35 -12.58
C LYS A 171 -9.50 18.80 -13.09
N PHE A 172 -10.55 19.59 -12.96
CA PHE A 172 -11.88 19.29 -13.47
C PHE A 172 -12.25 20.36 -14.49
N SER A 173 -12.53 19.96 -15.73
CA SER A 173 -12.90 20.86 -16.82
C SER A 173 -14.33 20.54 -17.27
N TRP A 174 -15.26 21.46 -17.04
CA TRP A 174 -16.62 21.37 -17.58
C TRP A 174 -16.65 22.02 -18.96
N LEU A 175 -16.93 21.23 -20.00
CA LEU A 175 -16.91 21.69 -21.40
C LEU A 175 -18.28 22.21 -21.88
N ASP A 176 -19.31 22.11 -21.02
CA ASP A 176 -20.60 22.81 -21.12
C ASP A 176 -21.14 23.01 -19.69
N ALA A 177 -20.70 24.08 -19.04
CA ALA A 177 -20.90 24.27 -17.60
C ALA A 177 -22.36 24.64 -17.26
N LYS A 178 -23.06 23.73 -16.56
CA LYS A 178 -24.34 24.00 -15.92
C LYS A 178 -24.31 23.51 -14.48
N SER A 179 -24.16 24.43 -13.53
CA SER A 179 -23.98 24.13 -12.10
C SER A 179 -22.81 23.19 -11.77
N PRO A 180 -21.55 23.52 -12.13
CA PRO A 180 -20.38 22.70 -11.80
C PRO A 180 -20.35 22.35 -10.31
N THR A 181 -20.24 21.07 -10.02
CA THR A 181 -20.37 20.53 -8.67
C THR A 181 -19.32 19.47 -8.40
N ILE A 182 -18.73 19.50 -7.21
CA ILE A 182 -17.86 18.43 -6.72
C ILE A 182 -18.47 17.85 -5.46
N ILE A 183 -18.55 16.52 -5.41
CA ILE A 183 -19.01 15.74 -4.26
C ILE A 183 -17.81 15.04 -3.62
N ILE A 184 -17.77 14.99 -2.29
CA ILE A 184 -16.83 14.18 -1.53
C ILE A 184 -17.60 13.31 -0.54
N ASP A 185 -17.32 12.00 -0.53
CA ASP A 185 -17.91 11.01 0.37
C ASP A 185 -16.88 10.37 1.28
N VAL A 186 -17.34 9.96 2.46
CA VAL A 186 -16.64 9.00 3.31
C VAL A 186 -17.09 7.58 2.95
N ASN A 187 -16.16 6.67 2.67
CA ASN A 187 -16.46 5.29 2.23
C ASN A 187 -16.82 4.31 3.36
N SER A 188 -16.94 4.77 4.61
CA SER A 188 -17.18 3.92 5.78
C SER A 188 -18.40 3.00 5.59
N ASP A 189 -18.18 1.69 5.71
CA ASP A 189 -19.25 0.69 5.74
C ASP A 189 -19.91 0.58 7.14
N GLU A 190 -19.34 1.22 8.17
CA GLU A 190 -19.79 1.13 9.57
C GLU A 190 -20.74 2.26 9.97
N GLY A 191 -21.07 3.17 9.04
CA GLY A 191 -21.89 4.35 9.35
C GLY A 191 -21.20 5.33 10.28
N GLU A 192 -19.87 5.32 10.33
CA GLU A 192 -19.05 6.22 11.13
C GLU A 192 -18.33 7.25 10.26
N GLY A 193 -17.78 8.28 10.91
CA GLY A 193 -16.94 9.28 10.27
C GLY A 193 -17.53 10.67 10.32
N TYR A 194 -16.84 11.58 9.65
CA TYR A 194 -17.09 13.02 9.75
C TYR A 194 -16.77 13.72 8.45
N ILE A 195 -17.60 14.70 8.10
CA ILE A 195 -17.32 15.61 7.00
C ILE A 195 -17.84 17.01 7.33
N LYS A 196 -17.03 18.02 7.02
CA LYS A 196 -17.35 19.43 7.22
C LYS A 196 -16.88 20.29 6.06
N ILE A 197 -17.72 21.25 5.69
CA ILE A 197 -17.44 22.29 4.72
C ILE A 197 -16.97 23.53 5.49
N ASP A 198 -15.75 23.95 5.19
CA ASP A 198 -15.18 25.22 5.63
C ASP A 198 -15.24 26.23 4.48
N VAL A 199 -16.31 27.01 4.49
CA VAL A 199 -16.60 28.01 3.45
C VAL A 199 -15.60 29.17 3.48
N GLU A 200 -14.96 29.46 4.61
CA GLU A 200 -14.01 30.56 4.71
C GLU A 200 -12.70 30.21 3.98
N ASN A 201 -12.22 28.98 4.21
CA ASN A 201 -10.97 28.50 3.63
C ASN A 201 -11.13 27.84 2.25
N GLN A 202 -12.37 27.71 1.75
CA GLN A 202 -12.69 26.92 0.55
C GLN A 202 -12.18 25.48 0.70
N GLU A 203 -12.47 24.87 1.86
CA GLU A 203 -12.05 23.51 2.19
C GLU A 203 -13.26 22.61 2.47
N ILE A 204 -13.11 21.32 2.15
CA ILE A 204 -13.91 20.25 2.75
C ILE A 204 -12.92 19.38 3.53
N VAL A 205 -13.22 19.14 4.80
CA VAL A 205 -12.39 18.35 5.71
C VAL A 205 -13.19 17.18 6.25
N GLY A 206 -12.54 16.09 6.61
CA GLY A 206 -13.24 14.94 7.16
C GLY A 206 -12.32 13.82 7.60
N TYR A 207 -12.94 12.76 8.11
CA TYR A 207 -12.24 11.54 8.49
C TYR A 207 -13.13 10.29 8.36
N ASN A 208 -12.49 9.15 8.11
CA ASN A 208 -13.07 7.82 8.05
C ASN A 208 -12.36 6.91 9.06
N PRO A 209 -13.01 6.51 10.18
CA PRO A 209 -12.45 5.61 11.17
C PRO A 209 -12.08 4.25 10.57
N VAL A 210 -10.86 3.80 10.86
CA VAL A 210 -10.36 2.52 10.34
C VAL A 210 -10.84 1.38 11.22
N HIS A 211 -11.25 0.29 10.59
CA HIS A 211 -11.65 -0.94 11.25
C HIS A 211 -10.76 -2.11 10.80
N ARG A 212 -10.58 -3.09 11.69
CA ARG A 212 -9.77 -4.28 11.44
C ARG A 212 -10.68 -5.43 11.01
N ILE A 213 -10.92 -5.60 9.71
CA ILE A 213 -11.69 -6.75 9.18
C ILE A 213 -10.75 -7.92 8.87
N TYR A 214 -10.25 -8.58 9.91
CA TYR A 214 -9.65 -9.92 9.84
C TYR A 214 -9.25 -10.46 11.23
N ASN A 215 -9.80 -11.59 11.67
CA ASN A 215 -9.71 -12.19 13.03
C ASN A 215 -9.74 -11.19 14.21
N GLY A 216 -10.40 -10.06 13.99
CA GLY A 216 -10.71 -8.98 14.93
C GLY A 216 -12.12 -8.43 14.69
N ASN A 217 -13.03 -9.21 14.10
CA ASN A 217 -14.47 -8.97 13.92
C ASN A 217 -14.89 -7.51 13.67
N GLY A 218 -14.21 -6.77 12.79
CA GLY A 218 -14.58 -5.40 12.47
C GLY A 218 -14.44 -4.45 13.67
N LYS A 219 -13.48 -4.69 14.57
CA LYS A 219 -13.20 -3.77 15.69
C LYS A 219 -12.53 -2.49 15.17
N PRO A 220 -12.73 -1.34 15.86
CA PRO A 220 -12.00 -0.11 15.55
C PRO A 220 -10.49 -0.31 15.66
N ALA A 221 -9.73 0.28 14.73
CA ALA A 221 -8.28 0.20 14.72
C ALA A 221 -7.59 1.25 15.61
N GLY A 222 -8.34 2.22 16.13
CA GLY A 222 -7.83 3.28 17.01
C GLY A 222 -7.33 4.53 16.28
N PHE A 223 -7.42 4.58 14.95
CA PHE A 223 -7.09 5.74 14.12
C PHE A 223 -8.10 5.90 12.97
N ALA A 224 -7.95 6.97 12.19
CA ALA A 224 -8.78 7.26 11.02
C ALA A 224 -7.89 7.67 9.85
N GLY A 225 -8.39 7.49 8.63
CA GLY A 225 -7.94 8.34 7.53
C GLY A 225 -8.51 9.74 7.74
N TYR A 226 -7.71 10.78 7.54
CA TYR A 226 -8.11 12.19 7.59
C TYR A 226 -7.83 12.84 6.24
N PHE A 227 -8.65 13.81 5.83
CA PHE A 227 -8.40 14.58 4.62
C PHE A 227 -8.71 16.06 4.76
N VAL A 228 -8.04 16.85 3.91
CA VAL A 228 -8.35 18.26 3.63
C VAL A 228 -8.35 18.45 2.12
N ALA A 229 -9.51 18.70 1.53
CA ALA A 229 -9.69 19.07 0.14
C ALA A 229 -9.82 20.59 0.02
N ARG A 230 -8.84 21.25 -0.60
CA ARG A 230 -8.81 22.70 -0.83
C ARG A 230 -9.11 22.99 -2.30
N PHE A 231 -9.89 24.03 -2.56
CA PHE A 231 -10.30 24.43 -3.91
C PHE A 231 -9.72 25.80 -4.28
N ASN A 232 -9.40 26.01 -5.56
CA ASN A 232 -8.92 27.30 -6.06
C ASN A 232 -10.05 28.29 -6.42
N GLN A 233 -11.30 27.86 -6.32
CA GLN A 233 -12.49 28.67 -6.62
C GLN A 233 -13.37 28.81 -5.38
N LYS A 234 -14.12 29.91 -5.31
CA LYS A 234 -15.10 30.15 -4.24
C LYS A 234 -16.34 29.28 -4.43
N PHE A 235 -16.86 28.72 -3.34
CA PHE A 235 -18.13 28.01 -3.32
C PHE A 235 -19.31 28.98 -3.58
N ASP A 236 -20.22 28.60 -4.46
CA ASP A 236 -21.49 29.30 -4.72
C ASP A 236 -22.60 28.74 -3.82
N LYS A 237 -22.89 27.45 -3.94
CA LYS A 237 -23.81 26.71 -3.07
C LYS A 237 -23.08 25.51 -2.50
N PHE A 238 -23.55 25.05 -1.35
CA PHE A 238 -22.98 23.91 -0.68
C PHE A 238 -24.05 23.23 0.17
N GLY A 239 -23.76 22.01 0.58
CA GLY A 239 -24.61 21.26 1.46
C GLY A 239 -24.02 19.89 1.75
N THR A 240 -24.69 19.16 2.62
CA THR A 240 -24.25 17.82 3.03
C THR A 240 -25.38 16.83 2.93
N PHE A 241 -25.04 15.56 2.89
CA PHE A 241 -25.99 14.46 2.91
C PHE A 241 -25.56 13.33 3.82
N ALA A 242 -26.52 12.52 4.20
CA ALA A 242 -26.31 11.28 4.93
C ALA A 242 -27.39 10.27 4.50
N GLY A 243 -27.01 9.22 3.77
CA GLY A 243 -27.98 8.41 3.03
C GLY A 243 -28.83 9.29 2.12
N MET A 244 -30.15 9.10 2.09
CA MET A 244 -31.04 9.92 1.25
C MET A 244 -31.32 11.33 1.80
N ASP A 245 -30.91 11.64 3.03
CA ASP A 245 -31.14 12.96 3.64
C ASP A 245 -30.15 13.97 3.07
N PHE A 246 -30.60 14.77 2.10
CA PHE A 246 -29.82 15.81 1.45
C PHE A 246 -30.25 17.20 1.93
N THR A 247 -29.31 18.03 2.37
CA THR A 247 -29.62 19.35 2.96
C THR A 247 -28.71 20.45 2.43
N HIS A 248 -29.31 21.41 1.72
CA HIS A 248 -28.68 22.66 1.29
C HIS A 248 -28.28 23.53 2.49
N GLY A 249 -27.11 24.17 2.43
CA GLY A 249 -26.61 25.11 3.44
C GLY A 249 -26.14 24.47 4.74
N LYS A 250 -26.36 23.16 4.95
CA LYS A 250 -25.78 22.43 6.08
C LYS A 250 -24.30 22.18 5.80
N THR A 251 -23.44 22.45 6.77
CA THR A 251 -21.99 22.40 6.61
C THR A 251 -21.34 21.15 7.20
N GLU A 252 -22.08 20.28 7.88
CA GLU A 252 -21.48 19.18 8.66
C GLU A 252 -22.39 17.95 8.73
N GLN A 253 -21.78 16.76 8.63
CA GLN A 253 -22.40 15.47 8.93
C GLN A 253 -21.42 14.60 9.71
N LYS A 254 -21.95 13.73 10.57
CA LYS A 254 -21.16 12.83 11.42
C LYS A 254 -21.94 11.57 11.75
N ASN A 255 -21.23 10.43 11.85
CA ASN A 255 -21.71 9.16 12.40
C ASN A 255 -23.09 8.74 11.86
N ARG A 256 -23.18 8.69 10.54
CA ARG A 256 -24.32 8.17 9.79
C ARG A 256 -23.83 7.38 8.59
N GLU A 257 -24.69 6.51 8.07
CA GLU A 257 -24.45 5.84 6.79
C GLU A 257 -24.32 6.85 5.65
N GLN A 258 -23.35 6.60 4.76
CA GLN A 258 -23.17 7.32 3.48
C GLN A 258 -23.18 8.85 3.65
N ILE A 259 -22.33 9.37 4.51
CA ILE A 259 -22.16 10.82 4.66
C ILE A 259 -21.30 11.40 3.53
N GLY A 260 -21.65 12.61 3.11
CA GLY A 260 -20.84 13.36 2.17
C GLY A 260 -21.22 14.84 2.11
N ALA A 261 -20.45 15.58 1.32
CA ALA A 261 -20.59 17.00 1.12
C ALA A 261 -20.51 17.32 -0.37
N TYR A 262 -21.20 18.36 -0.80
CA TYR A 262 -21.05 18.91 -2.13
C TYR A 262 -20.84 20.41 -2.09
N VAL A 263 -20.11 20.91 -3.07
CA VAL A 263 -19.90 22.33 -3.33
C VAL A 263 -20.11 22.61 -4.81
N THR A 264 -20.76 23.73 -5.12
CA THR A 264 -20.96 24.22 -6.48
C THR A 264 -20.13 25.47 -6.72
N PHE A 265 -19.93 25.81 -7.99
CA PHE A 265 -19.11 26.94 -8.38
C PHE A 265 -19.83 27.83 -9.41
N PRO A 266 -19.67 29.17 -9.35
CA PRO A 266 -20.42 30.12 -10.18
C PRO A 266 -19.78 30.30 -11.57
N LEU A 267 -19.36 29.21 -12.21
CA LEU A 267 -18.59 29.27 -13.45
C LEU A 267 -19.49 29.51 -14.67
N LEU A 268 -18.98 30.32 -15.61
CA LEU A 268 -19.55 30.54 -16.93
C LEU A 268 -18.52 30.09 -17.98
N ASN A 269 -18.90 29.21 -18.92
CA ASN A 269 -18.06 28.62 -19.98
C ASN A 269 -16.99 27.61 -19.48
N ASP A 270 -16.09 27.16 -20.38
CA ASP A 270 -15.05 26.10 -20.27
C ASP A 270 -14.01 26.26 -19.13
N ALA A 271 -14.45 26.54 -17.91
CA ALA A 271 -13.59 26.84 -16.78
C ALA A 271 -13.06 25.56 -16.09
N VAL A 272 -11.83 25.66 -15.60
CA VAL A 272 -11.14 24.59 -14.86
C VAL A 272 -11.22 24.86 -13.36
N ILE A 273 -11.74 23.89 -12.61
CA ILE A 273 -11.62 23.87 -11.15
C ILE A 273 -10.44 22.99 -10.79
N GLN A 274 -9.59 23.51 -9.92
CA GLN A 274 -8.52 22.74 -9.34
C GLN A 274 -8.84 22.44 -7.87
N MET A 275 -8.61 21.18 -7.49
CA MET A 275 -8.72 20.72 -6.12
C MET A 275 -7.44 20.00 -5.74
N LYS A 276 -6.89 20.32 -4.58
CA LYS A 276 -5.84 19.51 -3.97
C LYS A 276 -6.39 18.86 -2.72
N MET A 277 -6.02 17.62 -2.46
CA MET A 277 -6.44 16.89 -1.27
C MET A 277 -5.20 16.34 -0.56
N GLY A 278 -4.94 16.81 0.66
CA GLY A 278 -3.96 16.18 1.54
C GLY A 278 -4.61 15.14 2.43
N THR A 279 -3.89 14.07 2.74
CA THR A 279 -4.34 13.00 3.63
C THR A 279 -3.39 12.82 4.81
N SER A 280 -3.85 12.16 5.87
CA SER A 280 -3.07 11.81 7.06
C SER A 280 -3.74 10.65 7.80
N PHE A 281 -2.97 9.86 8.54
CA PHE A 281 -3.50 8.91 9.53
C PHE A 281 -3.52 9.46 10.96
N THR A 282 -3.07 10.70 11.15
CA THR A 282 -2.92 11.33 12.48
C THR A 282 -4.02 12.34 12.76
N SER A 283 -4.24 13.31 11.86
CA SER A 283 -5.19 14.41 12.09
C SER A 283 -5.53 15.21 10.82
N ILE A 284 -6.58 16.03 10.90
CA ILE A 284 -6.92 17.03 9.87
C ILE A 284 -5.80 18.07 9.74
N GLU A 285 -5.19 18.46 10.86
CA GLU A 285 -4.09 19.40 10.92
C GLU A 285 -2.86 18.88 10.16
N ASN A 286 -2.52 17.60 10.34
CA ASN A 286 -1.43 16.99 9.60
C ASN A 286 -1.78 16.76 8.13
N ALA A 287 -3.03 16.41 7.80
CA ALA A 287 -3.47 16.35 6.40
C ALA A 287 -3.29 17.71 5.70
N ARG A 288 -3.61 18.82 6.39
CA ARG A 288 -3.37 20.18 5.89
C ARG A 288 -1.88 20.49 5.76
N LYS A 289 -1.07 20.10 6.74
CA LYS A 289 0.39 20.31 6.71
C LYS A 289 1.08 19.53 5.59
N ASN A 290 0.66 18.29 5.36
CA ASN A 290 1.10 17.46 4.24
C ASN A 290 0.76 18.18 2.92
N LEU A 291 -0.46 18.68 2.78
CA LEU A 291 -0.89 19.43 1.60
C LEU A 291 -0.05 20.69 1.34
N GLU A 292 0.17 21.49 2.37
CA GLU A 292 0.92 22.75 2.28
C GLU A 292 2.41 22.52 1.99
N THR A 293 2.96 21.39 2.44
CA THR A 293 4.35 21.02 2.23
C THR A 293 4.58 20.42 0.85
N GLU A 294 3.72 19.49 0.43
CA GLU A 294 3.92 18.71 -0.81
C GLU A 294 3.37 19.42 -2.06
N ILE A 295 2.29 20.22 -1.92
CA ILE A 295 1.66 20.94 -3.04
C ILE A 295 1.31 22.39 -2.65
N PRO A 296 2.30 23.26 -2.36
CA PRO A 296 2.04 24.65 -1.98
C PRO A 296 1.36 25.45 -3.11
N GLU A 297 1.79 25.22 -4.36
CA GLU A 297 1.39 26.04 -5.52
C GLU A 297 0.36 25.37 -6.42
N TRP A 298 -0.44 26.13 -7.16
CA TRP A 298 -1.52 25.62 -8.04
C TRP A 298 -1.02 25.23 -9.46
N TYR A 299 0.16 24.62 -9.55
CA TYR A 299 0.80 24.22 -10.81
C TYR A 299 0.70 22.71 -11.02
N PHE A 300 -0.43 22.24 -11.52
CA PHE A 300 -0.71 20.82 -11.75
C PHE A 300 0.37 20.12 -12.60
N GLU A 301 0.76 20.72 -13.73
CA GLU A 301 1.75 20.13 -14.62
C GLU A 301 3.12 19.95 -13.93
N ASN A 302 3.49 20.85 -13.02
CA ASN A 302 4.74 20.69 -12.26
C ASN A 302 4.67 19.49 -11.32
N THR A 303 3.55 19.30 -10.60
CA THR A 303 3.35 18.12 -9.74
C THR A 303 3.39 16.83 -10.57
N LYS A 304 2.71 16.82 -11.71
CA LYS A 304 2.71 15.70 -12.66
C LYS A 304 4.12 15.37 -13.15
N THR A 305 4.83 16.35 -13.71
CA THR A 305 6.19 16.12 -14.24
C THR A 305 7.17 15.70 -13.15
N ASN A 306 7.05 16.22 -11.92
CA ASN A 306 7.87 15.77 -10.79
C ASN A 306 7.58 14.30 -10.43
N LEU A 307 6.32 13.89 -10.45
CA LEU A 307 5.94 12.49 -10.19
C LEU A 307 6.40 11.56 -11.33
N GLU A 308 6.25 11.96 -12.59
CA GLU A 308 6.79 11.24 -13.75
C GLU A 308 8.31 11.06 -13.65
N LYS A 309 9.01 12.11 -13.25
CA LYS A 309 10.46 12.06 -13.01
C LYS A 309 10.80 11.07 -11.91
N THR A 310 10.11 11.13 -10.78
CA THR A 310 10.33 10.21 -9.64
C THR A 310 10.15 8.76 -10.06
N TRP A 311 9.07 8.44 -10.79
CA TRP A 311 8.86 7.09 -11.31
C TRP A 311 9.94 6.64 -12.29
N ASN A 312 10.37 7.52 -13.20
CA ASN A 312 11.47 7.19 -14.11
C ASN A 312 12.80 6.95 -13.38
N GLU A 313 13.07 7.65 -12.28
CA GLU A 313 14.25 7.42 -11.45
C GLU A 313 14.22 6.03 -10.79
N PHE A 314 13.09 5.64 -10.19
CA PHE A 314 12.94 4.31 -9.60
C PHE A 314 12.93 3.20 -10.65
N LEU A 315 12.14 3.32 -11.72
CA LEU A 315 12.08 2.31 -12.78
C LEU A 315 13.43 2.18 -13.51
N GLY A 316 14.14 3.29 -13.67
CA GLY A 316 15.45 3.34 -14.31
C GLY A 316 16.60 2.77 -13.48
N THR A 317 16.37 2.29 -12.25
CA THR A 317 17.42 1.57 -11.50
C THR A 317 17.80 0.25 -12.15
N ILE A 318 16.90 -0.32 -12.97
CA ILE A 318 17.17 -1.50 -13.78
C ILE A 318 16.85 -1.16 -15.25
N ASP A 319 17.89 -1.05 -16.07
CA ASP A 319 17.76 -0.92 -17.51
C ASP A 319 17.82 -2.32 -18.14
N VAL A 320 16.74 -2.75 -18.80
CA VAL A 320 16.65 -4.04 -19.48
C VAL A 320 16.73 -3.88 -20.99
N ASP A 321 17.26 -4.90 -21.68
CA ASP A 321 17.15 -5.06 -23.13
C ASP A 321 16.13 -6.18 -23.42
N GLY A 322 14.96 -5.79 -23.92
CA GLY A 322 13.87 -6.70 -24.30
C GLY A 322 13.78 -6.92 -25.81
N GLU A 323 13.18 -8.04 -26.23
CA GLU A 323 12.98 -8.37 -27.64
C GLU A 323 11.76 -7.66 -28.25
N SER A 324 10.83 -7.20 -27.40
CA SER A 324 9.57 -6.55 -27.81
C SER A 324 9.10 -5.48 -26.82
N GLU A 325 8.19 -4.60 -27.27
CA GLU A 325 7.50 -3.63 -26.39
C GLU A 325 6.73 -4.31 -25.25
N GLU A 326 6.15 -5.48 -25.53
CA GLU A 326 5.42 -6.29 -24.56
C GLU A 326 6.31 -6.75 -23.39
N ASP A 327 7.58 -7.08 -23.65
CA ASP A 327 8.52 -7.50 -22.61
C ASP A 327 8.87 -6.35 -21.67
N TYR A 328 9.08 -5.14 -22.23
CA TYR A 328 9.25 -3.94 -21.42
C TYR A 328 8.01 -3.67 -20.58
N THR A 329 6.81 -3.81 -21.15
CA THR A 329 5.57 -3.61 -20.41
C THR A 329 5.42 -4.57 -19.25
N LYS A 330 5.66 -5.87 -19.46
CA LYS A 330 5.63 -6.88 -18.38
C LYS A 330 6.63 -6.54 -17.28
N PHE A 331 7.87 -6.23 -17.65
CA PHE A 331 8.94 -5.96 -16.69
C PHE A 331 8.68 -4.71 -15.86
N TYR A 332 8.47 -3.55 -16.50
CA TYR A 332 8.30 -2.29 -15.78
C TYR A 332 6.96 -2.23 -15.04
N THR A 333 5.92 -2.91 -15.52
CA THR A 333 4.66 -3.03 -14.77
C THR A 333 4.83 -3.88 -13.51
N ALA A 334 5.56 -5.00 -13.57
CA ALA A 334 5.87 -5.79 -12.39
C ALA A 334 6.71 -5.00 -11.38
N MET A 335 7.69 -4.22 -11.86
CA MET A 335 8.50 -3.35 -11.02
C MET A 335 7.67 -2.23 -10.37
N TYR A 336 6.73 -1.62 -11.10
CA TYR A 336 5.75 -0.68 -10.54
C TYR A 336 4.96 -1.31 -9.38
N HIS A 337 4.39 -2.51 -9.56
CA HIS A 337 3.63 -3.19 -8.51
C HIS A 337 4.50 -3.54 -7.28
N ALA A 338 5.80 -3.76 -7.46
CA ALA A 338 6.75 -3.98 -6.35
C ALA A 338 7.11 -2.70 -5.57
N LEU A 339 6.81 -1.52 -6.11
CA LEU A 339 7.19 -0.21 -5.58
C LEU A 339 6.03 0.59 -4.97
N ILE A 340 4.81 0.05 -4.96
CA ILE A 340 3.63 0.76 -4.39
C ILE A 340 3.32 0.38 -2.93
N HIS A 341 3.94 -0.69 -2.42
CA HIS A 341 3.88 -1.14 -1.02
C HIS A 341 5.26 -1.64 -0.56
N PRO A 342 5.59 -1.68 0.75
CA PRO A 342 4.84 -1.18 1.91
C PRO A 342 4.47 0.32 1.86
N ARG A 343 3.45 0.73 2.62
CA ARG A 343 2.86 2.08 2.55
C ARG A 343 3.55 3.05 3.50
N LEU A 344 3.87 4.25 3.03
CA LEU A 344 4.25 5.36 3.90
C LEU A 344 3.10 5.73 4.85
N PHE A 345 3.37 5.74 6.14
CA PHE A 345 2.33 5.88 7.17
C PHE A 345 2.54 7.13 8.05
N SER A 346 3.77 7.66 8.15
CA SER A 346 4.03 8.94 8.81
C SER A 346 3.70 10.15 7.96
N ASP A 347 3.28 11.23 8.61
CA ASP A 347 3.11 12.57 8.04
C ASP A 347 4.47 13.23 7.71
N VAL A 348 4.46 14.36 6.99
CA VAL A 348 5.69 15.11 6.65
C VAL A 348 6.47 15.61 7.86
N ASN A 349 5.82 15.71 9.02
CA ASN A 349 6.45 16.09 10.28
C ASN A 349 6.94 14.88 11.10
N GLY A 350 6.81 13.68 10.55
CA GLY A 350 7.19 12.42 11.18
C GLY A 350 6.11 11.82 12.08
N GLU A 351 4.97 12.49 12.32
CA GLU A 351 3.94 11.96 13.23
C GLU A 351 3.17 10.78 12.61
N TYR A 352 2.80 9.81 13.44
CA TYR A 352 2.01 8.64 13.07
C TYR A 352 1.29 8.05 14.31
N PRO A 353 0.15 7.35 14.15
CA PRO A 353 -0.50 6.68 15.27
C PRO A 353 0.32 5.46 15.73
N GLY A 354 0.36 5.22 17.05
CA GLY A 354 1.08 4.09 17.66
C GLY A 354 0.53 2.73 17.22
N PHE A 355 1.43 1.74 17.15
CA PHE A 355 1.10 0.39 16.68
C PHE A 355 0.32 -0.42 17.73
N ALA A 356 -0.60 -1.26 17.24
CA ALA A 356 -1.42 -2.20 18.01
C ALA A 356 -2.38 -1.54 19.03
N ASP A 357 -2.10 -1.69 20.33
CA ASP A 357 -2.93 -1.15 21.42
C ASP A 357 -2.41 0.21 21.93
N ASP A 358 -1.35 0.74 21.31
CA ASP A 358 -0.77 2.04 21.66
C ASP A 358 -1.58 3.19 21.06
N SER A 359 -2.35 3.87 21.90
CA SER A 359 -3.20 5.01 21.52
C SER A 359 -2.45 6.34 21.34
N LEU A 360 -1.12 6.37 21.53
CA LEU A 360 -0.33 7.60 21.41
C LEU A 360 -0.02 7.93 19.96
N ILE A 361 0.13 9.22 19.68
CA ILE A 361 0.78 9.69 18.45
C ILE A 361 2.28 9.71 18.71
N HIS A 362 3.03 9.00 17.88
CA HIS A 362 4.49 8.95 17.89
C HIS A 362 5.07 9.83 16.79
N LYS A 363 6.38 10.00 16.81
CA LYS A 363 7.12 10.74 15.80
C LYS A 363 8.35 9.95 15.34
N ALA A 364 8.45 9.71 14.05
CA ALA A 364 9.62 9.10 13.41
C ALA A 364 10.70 10.17 13.22
N GLU A 365 11.89 9.92 13.74
CA GLU A 365 13.03 10.83 13.65
C GLU A 365 14.12 10.22 12.77
N GLY A 366 14.42 10.85 11.64
CA GLY A 366 15.48 10.41 10.73
C GLY A 366 15.14 9.19 9.87
N PHE A 367 13.86 8.83 9.75
CA PHE A 367 13.34 7.82 8.81
C PHE A 367 11.84 8.05 8.54
N ASP A 368 11.34 7.54 7.41
CA ASP A 368 9.90 7.46 7.12
C ASP A 368 9.32 6.18 7.78
N TYR A 369 8.16 6.28 8.46
CA TYR A 369 7.52 5.12 9.07
C TYR A 369 6.55 4.46 8.09
N TYR A 370 6.67 3.13 7.91
CA TYR A 370 5.92 2.34 6.93
C TYR A 370 5.01 1.30 7.58
N ASP A 371 3.87 1.01 6.96
CA ASP A 371 2.90 -0.04 7.36
C ASP A 371 2.43 -0.89 6.16
N ASP A 372 1.47 -1.79 6.38
CA ASP A 372 0.91 -2.73 5.38
C ASP A 372 1.95 -3.72 4.83
N MET A 373 2.66 -4.42 5.72
CA MET A 373 3.77 -5.31 5.34
C MET A 373 3.34 -6.77 5.34
N SER A 374 2.97 -7.33 4.18
CA SER A 374 2.62 -8.76 4.03
C SER A 374 3.84 -9.68 4.09
N ASN A 375 4.52 -9.74 5.25
CA ASN A 375 5.86 -10.34 5.34
C ASN A 375 5.92 -11.80 4.92
N TRP A 376 4.83 -12.56 4.96
CA TRP A 376 4.81 -13.95 4.45
C TRP A 376 5.00 -14.04 2.93
N ASP A 377 4.62 -13.00 2.19
CA ASP A 377 4.83 -12.91 0.75
C ASP A 377 6.12 -12.15 0.44
N ILE A 378 6.26 -10.96 1.01
CA ILE A 378 7.24 -9.97 0.54
C ILE A 378 8.68 -10.32 0.92
N PHE A 379 8.92 -11.19 1.93
CA PHE A 379 10.27 -11.62 2.29
C PHE A 379 10.97 -12.42 1.19
N ARG A 380 10.19 -13.09 0.32
CA ARG A 380 10.69 -14.07 -0.66
C ARG A 380 11.46 -13.42 -1.79
N ALA A 381 10.99 -12.27 -2.26
CA ALA A 381 11.54 -11.60 -3.44
C ALA A 381 11.44 -10.07 -3.39
N GLN A 382 10.32 -9.52 -2.91
CA GLN A 382 10.12 -8.06 -2.93
C GLN A 382 11.09 -7.34 -1.99
N MET A 383 11.13 -7.67 -0.70
CA MET A 383 12.06 -7.04 0.24
C MET A 383 13.54 -7.22 -0.17
N PRO A 384 13.98 -8.43 -0.61
CA PRO A 384 15.29 -8.59 -1.22
C PRO A 384 15.53 -7.67 -2.43
N LEU A 385 14.56 -7.52 -3.34
CA LEU A 385 14.64 -6.59 -4.47
C LEU A 385 14.77 -5.14 -4.00
N LEU A 386 13.93 -4.70 -3.04
CA LEU A 386 13.94 -3.34 -2.51
C LEU A 386 15.28 -2.98 -1.85
N SER A 387 15.96 -3.95 -1.22
CA SER A 387 17.33 -3.72 -0.70
C SER A 387 18.35 -3.33 -1.79
N ILE A 388 18.04 -3.58 -3.06
CA ILE A 388 18.87 -3.24 -4.23
C ILE A 388 18.38 -1.97 -4.90
N ILE A 389 17.08 -1.88 -5.20
CA ILE A 389 16.52 -0.80 -6.04
C ILE A 389 15.95 0.39 -5.25
N ALA A 390 15.67 0.21 -3.96
CA ALA A 390 15.12 1.23 -3.08
C ALA A 390 15.73 1.10 -1.65
N PRO A 391 17.07 1.15 -1.53
CA PRO A 391 17.75 0.78 -0.28
C PRO A 391 17.43 1.71 0.91
N ASN A 392 17.09 2.97 0.65
CA ASN A 392 16.71 3.91 1.71
C ASN A 392 15.34 3.54 2.28
N GLU A 393 14.36 3.35 1.40
CA GLU A 393 13.00 2.95 1.75
C GLU A 393 13.01 1.57 2.43
N TYR A 394 13.81 0.63 1.93
CA TYR A 394 14.01 -0.67 2.57
C TYR A 394 14.52 -0.54 4.01
N ASN A 395 15.52 0.30 4.26
CA ASN A 395 16.05 0.48 5.62
C ASN A 395 15.02 1.12 6.56
N ASP A 396 14.23 2.06 6.04
CA ASP A 396 13.15 2.70 6.79
C ASP A 396 12.02 1.71 7.11
N MET A 397 11.71 0.77 6.21
CA MET A 397 10.79 -0.35 6.47
C MET A 397 11.33 -1.31 7.54
N VAL A 398 12.65 -1.59 7.55
CA VAL A 398 13.31 -2.41 8.58
C VAL A 398 13.20 -1.72 9.95
N LYS A 399 13.51 -0.42 10.03
CA LYS A 399 13.34 0.38 11.25
C LYS A 399 11.88 0.39 11.71
N SER A 400 10.93 0.49 10.78
CA SER A 400 9.50 0.45 11.07
C SER A 400 9.07 -0.86 11.72
N LEU A 401 9.56 -2.02 11.25
CA LEU A 401 9.30 -3.32 11.90
C LEU A 401 9.83 -3.37 13.34
N ILE A 402 11.02 -2.81 13.58
CA ILE A 402 11.64 -2.79 14.92
C ILE A 402 10.84 -1.88 15.86
N VAL A 403 10.41 -0.71 15.39
CA VAL A 403 9.59 0.22 16.17
C VAL A 403 8.21 -0.38 16.48
N LYS A 404 7.57 -1.05 15.50
CA LYS A 404 6.34 -1.82 15.74
C LYS A 404 6.53 -2.88 16.83
N ALA A 405 7.66 -3.59 16.81
CA ALA A 405 7.99 -4.58 17.82
C ALA A 405 8.19 -3.96 19.20
N GLU A 406 8.76 -2.76 19.28
CA GLU A 406 8.92 -2.00 20.51
C GLU A 406 7.59 -1.53 21.10
N GLN A 407 6.69 -1.00 20.26
CA GLN A 407 5.37 -0.53 20.66
C GLN A 407 4.42 -1.67 21.04
N GLY A 408 4.35 -2.73 20.22
CA GLY A 408 3.44 -3.85 20.43
C GLY A 408 4.00 -5.00 21.28
N GLY A 409 5.30 -4.97 21.59
CA GLY A 409 6.01 -5.95 22.43
C GLY A 409 6.41 -7.26 21.74
N TRP A 410 6.05 -7.45 20.47
CA TRP A 410 6.38 -8.62 19.64
C TRP A 410 6.68 -8.21 18.21
N LEU A 411 7.61 -8.87 17.53
CA LEU A 411 7.84 -8.59 16.11
C LEU A 411 6.64 -9.08 15.29
N PRO A 412 5.93 -8.20 14.55
CA PRO A 412 4.70 -8.57 13.87
C PRO A 412 4.95 -9.45 12.64
N ILE A 413 4.02 -10.39 12.40
CA ILE A 413 4.05 -11.28 11.24
C ILE A 413 3.55 -10.54 10.00
N PHE A 414 2.28 -10.13 9.97
CA PHE A 414 1.72 -9.26 8.92
C PHE A 414 1.07 -8.03 9.58
N PRO A 415 1.84 -6.95 9.84
CA PRO A 415 1.25 -5.71 10.33
C PRO A 415 0.40 -5.05 9.24
N MET A 416 -0.87 -4.79 9.57
CA MET A 416 -1.88 -4.18 8.70
C MET A 416 -2.89 -3.42 9.58
N TRP A 417 -3.44 -2.32 9.08
CA TRP A 417 -4.28 -1.40 9.88
C TRP A 417 -3.59 -0.98 11.17
N ASN A 418 -2.27 -0.76 11.10
CA ASN A 418 -1.38 -0.41 12.20
C ASN A 418 -1.54 -1.33 13.42
N SER A 419 -1.77 -2.62 13.20
CA SER A 419 -2.00 -3.62 14.23
C SER A 419 -1.37 -4.96 13.87
N TYR A 420 -1.25 -5.84 14.87
CA TYR A 420 -1.08 -7.26 14.61
C TYR A 420 -2.26 -7.82 13.81
N THR A 421 -1.97 -8.85 13.03
CA THR A 421 -2.98 -9.72 12.44
C THR A 421 -2.62 -11.18 12.72
N SER A 422 -3.63 -12.05 12.65
CA SER A 422 -3.45 -13.51 12.72
C SER A 422 -3.06 -14.14 11.37
N ALA A 423 -2.48 -13.34 10.47
CA ALA A 423 -2.05 -13.74 9.14
C ALA A 423 -0.56 -13.47 8.92
N MET A 424 0.12 -14.15 8.00
CA MET A 424 -0.19 -15.52 7.57
C MET A 424 0.50 -16.48 8.57
N ILE A 425 1.45 -17.29 8.13
CA ILE A 425 2.26 -18.17 8.99
C ILE A 425 3.73 -17.72 9.04
N GLY A 426 4.56 -18.41 9.83
CA GLY A 426 5.95 -18.03 10.04
C GLY A 426 6.11 -16.76 10.91
N ASP A 427 7.32 -16.24 10.99
CA ASP A 427 7.63 -14.92 11.56
C ASP A 427 8.60 -14.13 10.67
N HIS A 428 8.24 -14.00 9.38
CA HIS A 428 9.14 -13.54 8.32
C HIS A 428 9.64 -12.10 8.41
N GLY A 429 9.09 -11.26 9.30
CA GLY A 429 9.75 -10.00 9.67
C GLY A 429 11.19 -10.23 10.16
N THR A 430 11.44 -11.37 10.81
CA THR A 430 12.77 -11.86 11.20
C THR A 430 13.68 -12.07 9.98
N SER A 431 13.16 -12.62 8.88
CA SER A 431 13.94 -12.83 7.65
C SER A 431 14.37 -11.49 7.03
N VAL A 432 13.44 -10.54 6.94
CA VAL A 432 13.71 -9.18 6.43
C VAL A 432 14.80 -8.49 7.26
N ILE A 433 14.70 -8.53 8.59
CA ILE A 433 15.70 -7.94 9.48
C ILE A 433 17.06 -8.65 9.38
N ALA A 434 17.06 -9.98 9.29
CA ALA A 434 18.29 -10.75 9.16
C ALA A 434 19.02 -10.44 7.84
N ASP A 435 18.28 -10.34 6.73
CA ASP A 435 18.80 -9.93 5.42
C ASP A 435 19.44 -8.53 5.50
N ALA A 436 18.74 -7.57 6.10
CA ALA A 436 19.26 -6.21 6.32
C ALA A 436 20.55 -6.21 7.14
N ALA A 437 20.59 -6.98 8.24
CA ALA A 437 21.76 -7.10 9.11
C ALA A 437 22.97 -7.73 8.40
N MET A 438 22.74 -8.71 7.54
CA MET A 438 23.81 -9.36 6.76
C MET A 438 24.33 -8.47 5.64
N LYS A 439 23.47 -7.65 5.03
CA LYS A 439 23.83 -6.67 4.00
C LYS A 439 24.44 -5.37 4.56
N GLY A 440 24.41 -5.18 5.88
CA GLY A 440 25.08 -4.06 6.55
C GLY A 440 24.28 -2.77 6.58
N PHE A 441 22.95 -2.86 6.50
CA PHE A 441 22.07 -1.71 6.73
C PHE A 441 22.15 -1.22 8.18
N ASP A 442 21.96 0.08 8.39
CA ASP A 442 22.11 0.73 9.68
C ASP A 442 20.78 0.84 10.43
N PHE A 443 20.71 0.14 11.56
CA PHE A 443 19.61 0.13 12.53
C PHE A 443 20.09 -0.50 13.86
N ASP A 444 19.29 -0.36 14.92
CA ASP A 444 19.59 -0.95 16.23
C ASP A 444 19.42 -2.49 16.21
N LEU A 445 20.50 -3.18 15.85
CA LEU A 445 20.52 -4.64 15.68
C LEU A 445 20.31 -5.39 17.00
N GLU A 446 20.79 -4.88 18.14
CA GLU A 446 20.57 -5.51 19.44
C GLU A 446 19.10 -5.41 19.87
N LYS A 447 18.46 -4.24 19.64
CA LYS A 447 17.01 -4.09 19.85
C LYS A 447 16.21 -5.00 18.91
N ALA A 448 16.58 -5.07 17.64
CA ALA A 448 15.93 -5.96 16.68
C ALA A 448 16.05 -7.44 17.13
N TYR A 449 17.26 -7.87 17.50
CA TYR A 449 17.55 -9.21 17.95
C TYR A 449 16.75 -9.61 19.19
N LYS A 450 16.55 -8.69 20.15
CA LYS A 450 15.69 -8.92 21.32
C LYS A 450 14.31 -9.44 20.92
N TYR A 451 13.65 -8.82 19.93
CA TYR A 451 12.32 -9.22 19.50
C TYR A 451 12.32 -10.45 18.56
N MET A 452 13.35 -10.60 17.73
CA MET A 452 13.55 -11.83 16.93
C MET A 452 13.71 -13.06 17.84
N ARG A 453 14.56 -12.95 18.86
CA ARG A 453 14.76 -13.98 19.88
C ARG A 453 13.46 -14.27 20.64
N LYS A 454 12.74 -13.22 21.03
CA LYS A 454 11.44 -13.38 21.71
C LYS A 454 10.47 -14.21 20.87
N ASN A 455 10.30 -13.91 19.58
CA ASN A 455 9.45 -14.71 18.68
C ASN A 455 9.90 -16.17 18.58
N ALA A 456 11.21 -16.44 18.63
CA ALA A 456 11.77 -17.78 18.47
C ALA A 456 11.72 -18.65 19.74
N PHE A 457 11.63 -18.05 20.94
CA PHE A 457 11.78 -18.77 22.22
C PHE A 457 10.61 -18.58 23.19
N GLU A 458 9.80 -17.56 23.00
CA GLU A 458 8.74 -17.19 23.94
C GLU A 458 7.37 -17.24 23.26
N THR A 459 6.36 -17.46 24.09
CA THR A 459 4.95 -17.43 23.70
C THR A 459 4.22 -16.40 24.57
N PRO A 460 3.19 -15.71 24.05
CA PRO A 460 2.41 -14.80 24.87
C PRO A 460 1.88 -15.47 26.15
N GLU A 461 1.95 -14.75 27.26
CA GLU A 461 1.50 -15.28 28.57
C GLU A 461 -0.01 -15.45 28.64
N ASN A 462 -0.75 -14.56 27.97
CA ASN A 462 -2.21 -14.59 27.94
C ASN A 462 -2.73 -14.99 26.55
N PHE A 463 -3.91 -15.63 26.55
CA PHE A 463 -4.54 -16.15 25.35
C PHE A 463 -4.98 -15.05 24.37
N ASN A 464 -5.33 -13.84 24.85
CA ASN A 464 -5.81 -12.77 23.96
C ASN A 464 -4.68 -12.25 23.07
N ASP A 465 -3.49 -12.01 23.63
CA ASP A 465 -2.30 -11.63 22.87
C ASP A 465 -1.90 -12.71 21.86
N TYR A 466 -1.95 -13.98 22.28
CA TYR A 466 -1.81 -15.09 21.37
C TYR A 466 -2.85 -14.96 20.25
N ALA A 467 -4.15 -15.00 20.54
CA ALA A 467 -5.21 -14.93 19.55
C ALA A 467 -5.16 -13.70 18.62
N ASP A 468 -4.59 -12.57 19.05
CA ASP A 468 -4.47 -11.33 18.26
C ASP A 468 -3.35 -11.39 17.20
N GLY A 469 -2.44 -12.36 17.27
CA GLY A 469 -1.36 -12.52 16.27
C GLY A 469 0.05 -12.34 16.81
N LYS A 470 0.22 -12.23 18.14
CA LYS A 470 1.53 -12.02 18.75
C LYS A 470 2.27 -13.35 18.92
N GLY A 471 3.54 -13.37 18.52
CA GLY A 471 4.44 -14.53 18.63
C GLY A 471 4.08 -15.71 17.71
N ARG A 472 4.91 -16.75 17.72
CA ARG A 472 4.71 -17.94 16.89
C ARG A 472 3.57 -18.82 17.43
N ARG A 473 2.72 -19.29 16.52
CA ARG A 473 1.68 -20.29 16.80
C ARG A 473 2.28 -21.65 17.09
N ALA A 474 1.74 -22.36 18.09
CA ALA A 474 2.17 -23.70 18.50
C ALA A 474 3.68 -23.83 18.81
N LEU A 475 4.33 -22.73 19.26
CA LEU A 475 5.77 -22.73 19.52
C LEU A 475 6.19 -23.75 20.59
N LYS A 476 5.36 -23.96 21.62
CA LYS A 476 5.65 -24.93 22.68
C LYS A 476 5.80 -26.35 22.11
N SER A 477 4.87 -26.77 21.26
CA SER A 477 4.91 -28.07 20.60
C SER A 477 6.10 -28.15 19.62
N TYR A 478 6.32 -27.09 18.84
CA TYR A 478 7.48 -27.01 17.94
C TYR A 478 8.82 -27.19 18.68
N MET A 479 8.99 -26.54 19.84
CA MET A 479 10.20 -26.69 20.66
C MET A 479 10.30 -28.06 21.34
N GLN A 480 9.17 -28.65 21.76
CA GLN A 480 9.15 -29.95 22.42
C GLN A 480 9.45 -31.11 21.46
N PHE A 481 8.86 -31.09 20.26
CA PHE A 481 8.91 -32.23 19.33
C PHE A 481 9.87 -31.99 18.15
N GLY A 482 10.32 -30.76 17.92
CA GLY A 482 11.03 -30.38 16.70
C GLY A 482 10.12 -30.27 15.47
N PHE A 483 8.80 -30.34 15.66
CA PHE A 483 7.74 -30.12 14.68
C PHE A 483 6.43 -29.81 15.41
N ILE A 484 5.42 -29.33 14.70
CA ILE A 484 4.07 -29.18 15.27
C ILE A 484 3.29 -30.47 14.97
N PRO A 485 2.88 -31.23 15.99
CA PRO A 485 2.14 -32.47 15.80
C PRO A 485 0.70 -32.20 15.37
N LEU A 486 0.08 -33.14 14.64
CA LEU A 486 -1.30 -32.99 14.13
C LEU A 486 -2.34 -32.82 15.25
N GLU A 487 -2.06 -33.32 16.45
CA GLU A 487 -2.88 -33.16 17.64
C GLU A 487 -2.93 -31.70 18.15
N ASP A 488 -1.95 -30.87 17.80
CA ASP A 488 -1.93 -29.44 18.12
C ASP A 488 -2.52 -28.64 16.95
N GLU A 489 -3.85 -28.57 16.91
CA GLU A 489 -4.56 -27.78 15.91
C GLU A 489 -4.41 -26.29 16.19
N VAL A 490 -3.78 -25.56 15.26
CA VAL A 490 -3.66 -24.10 15.34
C VAL A 490 -4.97 -23.45 14.86
N LEU A 491 -5.88 -23.13 15.78
CA LEU A 491 -7.20 -22.58 15.44
C LEU A 491 -7.21 -21.03 15.47
N GLU A 492 -6.30 -20.42 16.21
CA GLU A 492 -6.14 -18.96 16.38
C GLU A 492 -5.27 -18.34 15.28
N ALA A 493 -5.44 -18.81 14.06
CA ALA A 493 -4.80 -18.28 12.87
C ALA A 493 -5.83 -18.14 11.76
N PHE A 494 -5.51 -17.35 10.73
CA PHE A 494 -6.41 -17.20 9.61
C PHE A 494 -6.67 -18.51 8.87
N HIS A 495 -5.59 -19.13 8.41
CA HIS A 495 -5.63 -20.50 7.98
C HIS A 495 -5.46 -21.37 9.22
N LYS A 496 -6.50 -22.14 9.52
CA LYS A 496 -6.51 -23.05 10.65
C LYS A 496 -5.64 -24.24 10.31
N ARG A 497 -4.92 -24.77 11.30
CA ARG A 497 -3.99 -25.92 11.19
C ARG A 497 -2.66 -25.51 10.52
N GLU A 498 -2.29 -26.13 9.39
CA GLU A 498 -1.02 -25.89 8.67
C GLU A 498 0.26 -26.25 9.46
N GLN A 499 0.19 -27.31 10.26
CA GLN A 499 1.28 -27.71 11.16
C GLN A 499 2.60 -27.99 10.41
N VAL A 500 2.54 -28.59 9.21
CA VAL A 500 3.72 -28.90 8.40
C VAL A 500 4.30 -27.63 7.80
N SER A 501 3.47 -26.76 7.20
CA SER A 501 3.94 -25.47 6.65
C SER A 501 4.63 -24.64 7.73
N ARG A 502 4.01 -24.51 8.91
CA ARG A 502 4.57 -23.77 10.06
C ARG A 502 5.90 -24.37 10.52
N THR A 503 6.01 -25.69 10.58
CA THR A 503 7.27 -26.37 10.96
C THR A 503 8.40 -26.01 10.00
N ILE A 504 8.14 -26.06 8.70
CA ILE A 504 9.14 -25.75 7.66
C ILE A 504 9.52 -24.27 7.73
N GLU A 505 8.56 -23.37 7.83
CA GLU A 505 8.81 -21.93 7.86
C GLU A 505 9.52 -21.49 9.13
N TYR A 506 9.16 -22.02 10.31
CA TYR A 506 9.90 -21.75 11.55
C TYR A 506 11.33 -22.27 11.49
N SER A 507 11.58 -23.39 10.80
CA SER A 507 12.95 -23.88 10.60
C SER A 507 13.79 -22.88 9.79
N TYR A 508 13.20 -22.30 8.74
CA TYR A 508 13.84 -21.20 7.99
C TYR A 508 14.02 -19.94 8.86
N ASN A 509 13.00 -19.55 9.62
CA ASN A 509 13.09 -18.36 10.47
C ASN A 509 14.14 -18.54 11.58
N ASP A 510 14.27 -19.73 12.15
CA ASP A 510 15.32 -20.06 13.13
C ASP A 510 16.71 -19.94 12.53
N TRP A 511 16.91 -20.37 11.28
CA TRP A 511 18.16 -20.12 10.56
C TRP A 511 18.48 -18.63 10.45
N CYS A 512 17.49 -17.79 10.13
CA CYS A 512 17.65 -16.34 10.05
C CYS A 512 18.08 -15.74 11.41
N VAL A 513 17.40 -16.11 12.50
CA VAL A 513 17.78 -15.66 13.85
C VAL A 513 19.17 -16.15 14.22
N ALA A 514 19.54 -17.39 13.86
CA ALA A 514 20.87 -17.93 14.10
C ALA A 514 21.96 -17.08 13.41
N GLN A 515 21.73 -16.61 12.18
CA GLN A 515 22.72 -15.75 11.50
C GLN A 515 22.95 -14.43 12.23
N VAL A 516 21.88 -13.82 12.77
CA VAL A 516 21.98 -12.60 13.57
C VAL A 516 22.64 -12.88 14.93
N ALA A 517 22.27 -13.97 15.61
CA ALA A 517 22.88 -14.41 16.86
C ALA A 517 24.40 -14.57 16.70
N ARG A 518 24.84 -15.22 15.61
CA ARG A 518 26.26 -15.39 15.28
C ARG A 518 26.96 -14.03 15.08
N LYS A 519 26.34 -13.11 14.34
CA LYS A 519 26.90 -11.77 14.09
C LYS A 519 27.06 -10.96 15.38
N LEU A 520 26.16 -11.15 16.35
CA LEU A 520 26.20 -10.50 17.67
C LEU A 520 27.00 -11.30 18.73
N GLY A 521 27.57 -12.45 18.38
CA GLY A 521 28.33 -13.30 19.32
C GLY A 521 27.49 -14.00 20.39
N LYS A 522 26.19 -14.23 20.14
CA LYS A 522 25.28 -14.96 21.05
C LYS A 522 25.38 -16.46 20.76
N THR A 523 26.48 -17.09 21.21
CA THR A 523 26.84 -18.46 20.82
C THR A 523 25.78 -19.51 21.17
N ASP A 524 25.23 -19.48 22.39
CA ASP A 524 24.24 -20.47 22.84
C ASP A 524 22.97 -20.44 21.96
N ASP A 525 22.45 -19.24 21.71
CA ASP A 525 21.28 -19.05 20.83
C ASP A 525 21.62 -19.47 19.38
N TYR A 526 22.83 -19.19 18.88
CA TYR A 526 23.26 -19.62 17.54
C TYR A 526 23.27 -21.14 17.40
N GLU A 527 23.83 -21.86 18.38
CA GLU A 527 23.92 -23.33 18.35
C GLU A 527 22.52 -23.97 18.39
N GLU A 528 21.65 -23.52 19.30
CA GLU A 528 20.30 -24.05 19.43
C GLU A 528 19.46 -23.78 18.17
N LEU A 529 19.47 -22.55 17.68
CA LEU A 529 18.70 -22.17 16.50
C LEU A 529 19.24 -22.82 15.22
N THR A 530 20.56 -23.05 15.12
CA THR A 530 21.13 -23.83 14.02
C THR A 530 20.63 -25.28 14.05
N GLY A 531 20.55 -25.90 15.24
CA GLY A 531 19.93 -27.23 15.39
C GLY A 531 18.47 -27.22 14.94
N ARG A 532 17.68 -26.26 15.43
CA ARG A 532 16.26 -26.11 15.08
C ARG A 532 16.03 -25.77 13.60
N SER A 533 16.99 -25.16 12.92
CA SER A 533 16.88 -24.91 11.48
C SER A 533 16.78 -26.18 10.62
N LEU A 534 17.11 -27.34 11.20
CA LEU A 534 16.97 -28.65 10.56
C LEU A 534 15.63 -29.34 10.85
N ASN A 535 14.73 -28.70 11.61
CA ASN A 535 13.44 -29.28 12.01
C ASN A 535 12.51 -29.61 10.83
N TYR A 536 12.71 -29.04 9.64
CA TYR A 536 12.00 -29.45 8.43
C TYR A 536 12.16 -30.95 8.12
N GLN A 537 13.25 -31.58 8.57
CA GLN A 537 13.50 -33.02 8.41
C GLN A 537 12.51 -33.86 9.22
N ASN A 538 11.95 -33.32 10.31
CA ASN A 538 11.03 -34.03 11.19
C ASN A 538 9.64 -34.21 10.58
N VAL A 539 9.31 -33.50 9.50
CA VAL A 539 8.03 -33.64 8.78
C VAL A 539 8.23 -34.26 7.40
N PHE A 540 9.44 -34.68 7.04
CA PHE A 540 9.70 -35.38 5.79
C PHE A 540 9.49 -36.89 5.98
N ASP A 541 8.49 -37.45 5.30
CA ASP A 541 8.22 -38.88 5.26
C ASP A 541 9.05 -39.54 4.14
N PRO A 542 10.09 -40.32 4.46
CA PRO A 542 10.96 -40.93 3.46
C PRO A 542 10.28 -42.05 2.65
N GLU A 543 9.20 -42.67 3.16
CA GLU A 543 8.47 -43.70 2.43
C GLU A 543 7.62 -43.08 1.32
N LYS A 544 6.99 -41.93 1.62
CA LYS A 544 6.19 -41.18 0.65
C LYS A 544 7.06 -40.29 -0.25
N GLY A 545 8.22 -39.84 0.24
CA GLY A 545 9.11 -38.90 -0.45
C GLY A 545 8.60 -37.45 -0.42
N TRP A 546 7.75 -37.12 0.56
CA TRP A 546 7.08 -35.83 0.69
C TRP A 546 7.05 -35.38 2.14
N VAL A 547 6.74 -34.10 2.36
CA VAL A 547 6.41 -33.60 3.70
C VAL A 547 4.99 -34.01 4.06
N CYS A 548 4.80 -34.52 5.28
CA CYS A 548 3.54 -35.10 5.74
C CYS A 548 3.25 -34.72 7.18
N GLY A 549 1.96 -34.66 7.50
CA GLY A 549 1.49 -34.49 8.87
C GLY A 549 2.03 -35.62 9.77
N ARG A 550 2.50 -35.25 10.96
CA ARG A 550 3.11 -36.18 11.91
C ARG A 550 2.45 -36.05 13.28
N PHE A 551 2.19 -37.18 13.92
CA PHE A 551 1.59 -37.26 15.25
C PHE A 551 2.65 -37.13 16.35
N ALA A 552 2.24 -36.81 17.57
CA ALA A 552 3.13 -36.66 18.72
C ALA A 552 3.85 -37.96 19.10
N ASP A 553 3.30 -39.13 18.74
CA ASP A 553 3.95 -40.44 18.91
C ASP A 553 5.05 -40.72 17.85
N GLY A 554 5.21 -39.82 16.88
CA GLY A 554 6.23 -39.87 15.84
C GLY A 554 5.78 -40.55 14.55
N SER A 555 4.57 -41.13 14.50
CA SER A 555 4.00 -41.71 13.27
C SER A 555 3.54 -40.64 12.28
N PHE A 556 3.60 -40.93 10.98
CA PHE A 556 3.05 -40.07 9.93
C PHE A 556 1.60 -40.42 9.65
N THR A 557 0.83 -39.42 9.20
CA THR A 557 -0.53 -39.67 8.71
C THR A 557 -0.53 -40.63 7.52
N GLU A 558 -1.51 -41.54 7.50
CA GLU A 558 -1.81 -42.37 6.32
C GLU A 558 -2.51 -41.55 5.22
N GLU A 559 -3.22 -40.50 5.60
CA GLU A 559 -3.92 -39.61 4.68
C GLU A 559 -2.93 -38.68 3.97
N PHE A 560 -2.62 -39.00 2.72
CA PHE A 560 -1.70 -38.25 1.89
C PHE A 560 -2.11 -38.29 0.42
N ASN A 561 -2.18 -37.12 -0.21
CA ASN A 561 -2.29 -36.97 -1.64
C ASN A 561 -1.50 -35.72 -2.10
N ALA A 562 -0.46 -35.93 -2.92
CA ALA A 562 0.42 -34.85 -3.37
C ALA A 562 -0.26 -33.84 -4.30
N THR A 563 -1.46 -34.14 -4.80
CA THR A 563 -2.20 -33.30 -5.76
C THR A 563 -3.48 -32.69 -5.19
N GLU A 564 -3.74 -32.87 -3.90
CA GLU A 564 -4.93 -32.34 -3.23
C GLU A 564 -4.55 -31.48 -2.02
N ASP A 565 -5.47 -30.62 -1.60
CA ASP A 565 -5.28 -29.78 -0.43
C ASP A 565 -5.25 -30.64 0.83
N MET A 566 -4.14 -30.58 1.54
CA MET A 566 -3.96 -31.26 2.81
C MET A 566 -4.11 -30.25 3.95
N PHE A 567 -4.95 -30.52 4.95
CA PHE A 567 -5.24 -29.57 6.03
C PHE A 567 -4.02 -29.11 6.86
N TYR A 568 -2.92 -29.85 6.80
CA TYR A 568 -1.66 -29.56 7.49
C TYR A 568 -0.66 -28.77 6.62
N ILE A 569 -1.02 -28.46 5.37
CA ILE A 569 -0.27 -27.64 4.41
C ILE A 569 -1.12 -26.40 4.04
N THR A 570 -0.45 -25.33 3.62
CA THR A 570 -1.05 -24.06 3.17
C THR A 570 -1.41 -24.11 1.70
#